data_AF-A0AA39Y5K6-F1
#
_entry.id   AF-A0AA39Y5K6-F1
#
_cell.length_a   1.000
_cell.length_b   1.000
_cell.length_c   1.000
_cell.angle_alpha   90.00
_cell.angle_beta   90.00
_cell.angle_gamma   90.00
#
_symmetry.space_group_name_H-M   'P 1'
#
loop_
_entity.id
_entity.type
_entity.pdbx_description
1 polymer ?
#
loop_
_entity_poly.entity_id
_entity_poly.type
_entity_poly.pdbx_seq_one_letter_code
_entity_poly.pdbx_strand_id
1 'polypeptide(L)'
;MPREAEPSLNERQFVLQALTENLRLDGREFDKYRPLELTFGDEYGVADVTLGKTRVLAKTSAEVTVPYVDRPLDGIFTIATELSPMTSPAFELNRPTETEVLLSRLIEKTVRRSGAMDTESLCLVAGQKCWSVRVDVHVLSHDGNLTDAACFAVVAALRHFRKPDTSMEGGVLTVYTPAEREPVPLSWLHSPFCVTWSFYGEEGEIALLDASWSEEQIRVGSCTISLNRHGEICQIAKLGGTPVEAVALLQCTNVALTKVKEFSTFLDKKLAEDAKRRDKGGLMAELSAENDR
;
A
#
# COMPACT_ATOMS: atom_id res chain seq x y z
N MET A 1 -3.13 26.60 -15.79
CA MET A 1 -3.01 25.51 -14.81
C MET A 1 -1.70 24.81 -15.09
N PRO A 2 -0.89 24.49 -14.08
CA PRO A 2 0.28 23.65 -14.29
C PRO A 2 -0.20 22.34 -14.91
N ARG A 3 0.38 21.97 -16.04
CA ARG A 3 0.12 20.70 -16.73
C ARG A 3 1.40 19.89 -16.66
N GLU A 4 1.25 18.59 -16.52
CA GLU A 4 2.37 17.69 -16.70
C GLU A 4 2.91 17.77 -18.12
N ALA A 5 4.19 17.46 -18.27
CA ALA A 5 4.81 17.36 -19.58
C ALA A 5 4.16 16.18 -20.32
N GLU A 6 3.45 16.49 -21.40
CA GLU A 6 2.93 15.47 -22.32
C GLU A 6 4.10 14.91 -23.14
N PRO A 7 4.11 13.59 -23.39
CA PRO A 7 5.16 12.97 -24.18
C PRO A 7 5.07 13.46 -25.64
N SER A 8 6.22 13.58 -26.29
CA SER A 8 6.25 13.92 -27.71
C SER A 8 5.62 12.81 -28.56
N LEU A 9 5.13 13.16 -29.76
CA LEU A 9 4.58 12.16 -30.69
C LEU A 9 5.61 11.07 -31.04
N ASN A 10 6.88 11.46 -31.17
CA ASN A 10 7.98 10.54 -31.46
C ASN A 10 8.22 9.57 -30.31
N GLU A 11 8.25 10.05 -29.06
CA GLU A 11 8.39 9.19 -27.88
C GLU A 11 7.21 8.22 -27.77
N ARG A 12 5.99 8.73 -27.97
CA ARG A 12 4.79 7.88 -27.93
C ARG A 12 4.85 6.76 -28.97
N GLN A 13 5.19 7.09 -30.21
CA GLN A 13 5.28 6.12 -31.29
C GLN A 13 6.44 5.13 -31.05
N PHE A 14 7.57 5.61 -30.56
CA PHE A 14 8.73 4.76 -30.25
C PHE A 14 8.41 3.75 -29.14
N VAL A 15 7.78 4.18 -28.05
CA VAL A 15 7.39 3.27 -26.96
C VAL A 15 6.37 2.24 -27.45
N LEU A 16 5.35 2.66 -28.20
CA LEU A 16 4.37 1.71 -28.75
C LEU A 16 5.03 0.68 -29.68
N GLN A 17 5.94 1.11 -30.55
CA GLN A 17 6.67 0.20 -31.44
C GLN A 17 7.56 -0.77 -30.65
N ALA A 18 8.28 -0.27 -29.63
CA ALA A 18 9.10 -1.12 -28.77
C ALA A 18 8.27 -2.18 -28.04
N LEU A 19 7.07 -1.82 -27.56
CA LEU A 19 6.16 -2.78 -26.92
C LEU A 19 5.69 -3.86 -27.89
N THR A 20 5.41 -3.52 -29.15
CA THR A 20 5.09 -4.51 -30.20
C THR A 20 6.25 -5.47 -30.46
N GLU A 21 7.49 -5.01 -30.31
CA GLU A 21 8.71 -5.83 -30.42
C GLU A 21 9.07 -6.58 -29.12
N ASN A 22 8.20 -6.57 -28.10
CA ASN A 22 8.41 -7.15 -26.78
C ASN A 22 9.60 -6.53 -25.99
N LEU A 23 9.86 -5.24 -26.20
CA LEU A 23 10.94 -4.51 -25.55
C LEU A 23 10.38 -3.37 -24.67
N ARG A 24 10.80 -3.32 -23.40
CA ARG A 24 10.61 -2.15 -22.53
C ARG A 24 11.82 -1.23 -22.56
N LEU A 25 11.58 0.05 -22.30
CA LEU A 25 12.62 1.06 -22.13
C LEU A 25 13.64 0.68 -21.04
N ASP A 26 13.16 0.08 -19.95
CA ASP A 26 13.99 -0.35 -18.81
C ASP A 26 14.67 -1.72 -19.02
N GLY A 27 14.40 -2.41 -20.15
CA GLY A 27 14.89 -3.77 -20.42
C GLY A 27 14.25 -4.88 -19.58
N ARG A 28 13.18 -4.58 -18.83
CA ARG A 28 12.42 -5.56 -18.04
C ARG A 28 11.42 -6.33 -18.90
N GLU A 29 11.10 -7.55 -18.48
CA GLU A 29 9.96 -8.29 -19.04
C GLU A 29 8.63 -7.65 -18.65
N PHE A 30 7.55 -8.00 -19.35
CA PHE A 30 6.22 -7.44 -19.14
C PHE A 30 5.61 -7.80 -17.77
N ASP A 31 5.95 -8.96 -17.21
CA ASP A 31 5.43 -9.45 -15.93
C ASP A 31 6.35 -9.12 -14.73
N LYS A 32 7.36 -8.27 -14.91
CA LYS A 32 8.37 -7.96 -13.88
C LYS A 32 8.19 -6.58 -13.27
N TYR A 33 8.08 -6.56 -11.94
CA TYR A 33 8.11 -5.35 -11.12
C TYR A 33 9.51 -4.71 -11.06
N ARG A 34 9.54 -3.41 -10.76
CA ARG A 34 10.74 -2.70 -10.31
C ARG A 34 11.25 -3.27 -8.98
N PRO A 35 12.53 -3.07 -8.64
CA PRO A 35 13.03 -3.38 -7.32
C PRO A 35 12.19 -2.67 -6.26
N LEU A 36 11.66 -3.46 -5.34
CA LEU A 36 10.87 -2.99 -4.20
C LEU A 36 11.77 -2.96 -2.97
N GLU A 37 11.92 -1.78 -2.38
CA GLU A 37 12.64 -1.55 -1.14
C GLU A 37 11.68 -1.06 -0.08
N LEU A 38 11.78 -1.62 1.13
CA LEU A 38 10.98 -1.25 2.28
C LEU A 38 11.91 -0.92 3.44
N THR A 39 11.77 0.29 3.97
CA THR A 39 12.49 0.76 5.15
C THR A 39 11.48 1.17 6.22
N PHE A 40 11.70 0.72 7.45
CA PHE A 40 10.90 1.15 8.60
C PHE A 40 11.60 2.29 9.33
N GLY A 41 10.81 3.30 9.71
CA GLY A 41 11.28 4.39 10.56
C GLY A 41 11.55 3.95 11.99
N ASP A 42 12.13 4.84 12.80
CA ASP A 42 12.42 4.55 14.21
C ASP A 42 11.13 4.36 15.03
N GLU A 43 10.09 5.14 14.73
CA GLU A 43 8.76 4.99 15.32
C GLU A 43 7.99 3.81 14.71
N TYR A 44 7.19 3.13 15.53
CA TYR A 44 6.27 2.09 15.04
C TYR A 44 5.20 2.69 14.13
N GLY A 45 4.90 2.00 13.03
CA GLY A 45 3.90 2.41 12.05
C GLY A 45 4.35 3.43 11.00
N VAL A 46 5.66 3.71 10.91
CA VAL A 46 6.25 4.45 9.78
C VAL A 46 6.87 3.45 8.80
N ALA A 47 6.39 3.46 7.56
CA ALA A 47 6.91 2.62 6.47
C ALA A 47 7.21 3.49 5.24
N ASP A 48 8.44 3.38 4.75
CA ASP A 48 8.92 4.06 3.55
C ASP A 48 9.18 3.03 2.46
N VAL A 49 8.43 3.13 1.38
CA VAL A 49 8.42 2.18 0.28
C VAL A 49 8.94 2.87 -0.96
N THR A 50 9.97 2.27 -1.54
CA THR A 50 10.53 2.69 -2.83
C THR A 50 10.30 1.59 -3.85
N LEU A 51 9.60 1.92 -4.93
CA LEU A 51 9.39 1.08 -6.09
C LEU A 51 10.12 1.70 -7.28
N GLY A 52 11.38 1.32 -7.48
CA GLY A 52 12.29 2.00 -8.40
C GLY A 52 12.48 3.47 -8.04
N LYS A 53 11.84 4.39 -8.77
CA LYS A 53 11.91 5.84 -8.48
C LYS A 53 10.65 6.36 -7.77
N THR A 54 9.56 5.60 -7.75
CA THR A 54 8.35 5.97 -7.01
C THR A 54 8.60 5.73 -5.53
N ARG A 55 8.39 6.75 -4.69
CA ARG A 55 8.59 6.65 -3.23
C ARG A 55 7.36 7.14 -2.49
N VAL A 56 6.88 6.32 -1.56
CA VAL A 56 5.68 6.59 -0.76
C VAL A 56 6.00 6.34 0.71
N LEU A 57 5.67 7.32 1.55
CA LEU A 57 5.79 7.24 2.99
C LEU A 57 4.39 7.06 3.58
N ALA A 58 4.18 6.01 4.37
CA ALA A 58 2.96 5.80 5.14
C ALA A 58 3.25 5.93 6.64
N LYS A 59 2.43 6.73 7.33
CA LYS A 59 2.48 6.88 8.79
C LYS A 59 1.14 6.49 9.38
N THR A 60 1.17 5.58 10.35
CA THR A 60 -0.01 5.20 11.14
C THR A 60 0.00 5.94 12.47
N SER A 61 -1.15 6.49 12.85
CA SER A 61 -1.41 7.10 14.14
C SER A 61 -2.67 6.51 14.77
N ALA A 62 -2.75 6.52 16.09
CA ALA A 62 -3.93 6.08 16.82
C ALA A 62 -4.27 7.06 17.94
N GLU A 63 -5.56 7.38 18.06
CA GLU A 63 -6.12 8.24 19.10
C GLU A 63 -7.38 7.61 19.69
N VAL A 64 -7.73 7.95 20.92
CA VAL A 64 -8.98 7.47 21.54
C VAL A 64 -10.09 8.47 21.26
N THR A 65 -11.16 8.01 20.61
CA THR A 65 -12.30 8.84 20.23
C THR A 65 -13.62 8.13 20.54
N VAL A 66 -14.74 8.82 20.29
CA VAL A 66 -16.08 8.25 20.42
C VAL A 66 -16.44 7.55 19.09
N PRO A 67 -16.95 6.30 19.12
CA PRO A 67 -17.36 5.59 17.92
C PRO A 67 -18.58 6.24 17.26
N TYR A 68 -18.86 5.86 16.01
CA TYR A 68 -20.08 6.28 15.32
C TYR A 68 -21.33 5.71 15.99
N VAL A 69 -22.42 6.49 16.00
CA VAL A 69 -23.70 6.09 16.60
C VAL A 69 -24.28 4.85 15.93
N ASP A 70 -24.07 4.71 14.62
CA ASP A 70 -24.57 3.57 13.85
C ASP A 70 -23.83 2.26 14.18
N ARG A 71 -22.57 2.37 14.64
CA ARG A 71 -21.69 1.23 14.94
C ARG A 71 -20.92 1.44 16.25
N PRO A 72 -21.57 1.24 17.41
CA PRO A 72 -20.96 1.52 18.71
C PRO A 72 -19.90 0.50 19.14
N LEU A 73 -19.84 -0.65 18.46
CA LEU A 73 -18.90 -1.75 18.73
C LEU A 73 -17.66 -1.73 17.82
N ASP A 74 -17.64 -0.87 16.80
CA ASP A 74 -16.52 -0.77 15.87
C ASP A 74 -15.62 0.41 16.25
N GLY A 75 -14.32 0.23 16.12
CA GLY A 75 -13.36 1.34 16.08
C GLY A 75 -13.41 2.08 14.74
N ILE A 76 -12.78 3.26 14.72
CA ILE A 76 -12.71 4.10 13.53
C ILE A 76 -11.41 3.81 12.80
N PHE A 77 -11.50 3.58 11.48
CA PHE A 77 -10.33 3.41 10.64
C PHE A 77 -10.39 4.35 9.45
N THR A 78 -9.41 5.26 9.34
CA THR A 78 -9.34 6.27 8.27
C THR A 78 -8.03 6.15 7.50
N ILE A 79 -8.11 6.32 6.18
CA ILE A 79 -6.95 6.36 5.30
C ILE A 79 -7.01 7.69 4.56
N ALA A 80 -5.98 8.51 4.72
CA ALA A 80 -5.82 9.76 4.00
C ALA A 80 -4.63 9.62 3.06
N THR A 81 -4.81 9.98 1.80
CA THR A 81 -3.76 10.05 0.81
C THR A 81 -3.53 11.51 0.49
N GLU A 82 -2.28 11.97 0.54
CA GLU A 82 -1.91 13.33 0.22
C GLU A 82 -0.90 13.33 -0.93
N LEU A 83 -1.30 13.96 -2.04
CA LEU A 83 -0.42 14.22 -3.18
C LEU A 83 0.17 15.63 -3.06
N SER A 84 1.47 15.69 -2.80
CA SER A 84 2.21 16.94 -2.69
C SER A 84 2.71 17.44 -4.05
N PRO A 85 2.79 18.77 -4.29
CA PRO A 85 3.44 19.35 -5.47
C PRO A 85 4.91 18.93 -5.65
N MET A 86 5.53 18.35 -4.61
CA MET A 86 6.86 17.73 -4.71
C MET A 86 6.90 16.57 -5.71
N THR A 87 5.78 15.88 -5.91
CA THR A 87 5.70 14.71 -6.80
C THR A 87 5.56 15.09 -8.26
N SER A 88 4.68 16.05 -8.54
CA SER A 88 4.47 16.61 -9.87
C SER A 88 3.94 18.04 -9.73
N PRO A 89 4.35 18.98 -10.60
CA PRO A 89 3.81 20.32 -10.64
C PRO A 89 2.30 20.38 -10.88
N ALA A 90 1.69 19.32 -11.43
CA ALA A 90 0.25 19.25 -11.68
C ALA A 90 -0.58 19.06 -10.40
N PHE A 91 0.03 18.63 -9.30
CA PHE A 91 -0.67 18.49 -8.02
C PHE A 91 -0.69 19.83 -7.29
N GLU A 92 -1.89 20.30 -6.94
CA GLU A 92 -2.11 21.51 -6.16
C GLU A 92 -2.47 21.13 -4.72
N LEU A 93 -1.86 21.80 -3.74
CA LEU A 93 -2.22 21.61 -2.33
C LEU A 93 -3.69 21.99 -2.09
N ASN A 94 -4.41 21.14 -1.36
CA ASN A 94 -5.83 21.28 -0.99
C ASN A 94 -6.84 21.16 -2.12
N ARG A 95 -6.43 20.81 -3.34
CA ARG A 95 -7.34 20.51 -4.43
C ARG A 95 -7.23 19.04 -4.79
N PRO A 96 -8.21 18.20 -4.40
CA PRO A 96 -8.16 16.79 -4.71
C PRO A 96 -8.21 16.60 -6.23
N THR A 97 -7.14 16.06 -6.79
CA THR A 97 -7.10 15.69 -8.21
C THR A 97 -7.87 14.39 -8.43
N GLU A 98 -8.26 14.11 -9.68
CA GLU A 98 -8.95 12.85 -10.00
C GLU A 98 -8.10 11.64 -9.60
N THR A 99 -6.79 11.68 -9.85
CA THR A 99 -5.83 10.66 -9.45
C THR A 99 -5.82 10.42 -7.94
N GLU A 100 -5.87 11.49 -7.14
CA GLU A 100 -5.91 11.42 -5.67
C GLU A 100 -7.19 10.77 -5.16
N VAL A 101 -8.33 11.19 -5.70
CA VAL A 101 -9.64 10.62 -5.33
C VAL A 101 -9.70 9.15 -5.71
N LEU A 102 -9.22 8.78 -6.90
CA LEU A 102 -9.17 7.39 -7.35
C LEU A 102 -8.26 6.56 -6.44
N LEU A 103 -7.05 7.05 -6.14
CA LEU A 103 -6.11 6.37 -5.26
C LEU A 103 -6.70 6.14 -3.87
N SER A 104 -7.24 7.19 -3.25
CA SER A 104 -7.88 7.12 -1.93
C SER A 104 -8.99 6.07 -1.91
N ARG A 105 -9.88 6.08 -2.92
CA ARG A 105 -10.99 5.13 -3.02
C ARG A 105 -10.55 3.70 -3.30
N LEU A 106 -9.50 3.50 -4.10
CA LEU A 106 -8.95 2.17 -4.38
C LEU A 106 -8.34 1.55 -3.13
N ILE A 107 -7.55 2.31 -2.38
CA ILE A 107 -6.93 1.85 -1.13
C ILE A 107 -8.00 1.62 -0.05
N GLU A 108 -8.96 2.54 0.08
CA GLU A 108 -10.08 2.39 1.02
C GLU A 108 -10.86 1.09 0.76
N LYS A 109 -11.21 0.80 -0.49
CA LYS A 109 -11.88 -0.46 -0.85
C LYS A 109 -10.97 -1.68 -0.66
N THR A 110 -9.68 -1.57 -0.95
CA THR A 110 -8.74 -2.69 -0.84
C THR A 110 -8.43 -3.06 0.61
N VAL A 111 -8.33 -2.09 1.52
CA VAL A 111 -7.90 -2.33 2.92
C VAL A 111 -9.07 -2.28 3.89
N ARG A 112 -9.95 -1.28 3.81
CA ARG A 112 -11.08 -1.14 4.73
C ARG A 112 -12.21 -2.09 4.37
N ARG A 113 -12.64 -2.12 3.10
CA ARG A 113 -13.80 -2.94 2.68
C ARG A 113 -13.48 -4.43 2.63
N SER A 114 -12.22 -4.81 2.42
CA SER A 114 -11.79 -6.20 2.53
C SER A 114 -11.83 -6.73 3.96
N GLY A 115 -11.79 -5.85 4.97
CA GLY A 115 -11.68 -6.26 6.37
C GLY A 115 -10.28 -6.77 6.71
N ALA A 116 -9.24 -6.13 6.17
CA ALA A 116 -7.85 -6.50 6.46
C ALA A 116 -7.49 -6.37 7.96
N MET A 117 -8.06 -5.35 8.61
CA MET A 117 -7.94 -5.08 10.04
C MET A 117 -9.28 -5.32 10.74
N ASP A 118 -9.21 -5.93 11.91
CA ASP A 118 -10.39 -6.14 12.76
C ASP A 118 -10.73 -4.86 13.54
N THR A 119 -11.81 -4.20 13.12
CA THR A 119 -12.31 -2.97 13.75
C THR A 119 -13.02 -3.22 15.08
N GLU A 120 -13.49 -4.43 15.36
CA GLU A 120 -14.15 -4.77 16.62
C GLU A 120 -13.12 -4.80 17.76
N SER A 121 -11.91 -5.30 17.48
CA SER A 121 -10.77 -5.30 18.42
C SER A 121 -10.30 -3.91 18.87
N LEU A 122 -10.73 -2.86 18.17
CA LEU A 122 -10.40 -1.47 18.46
C LEU A 122 -11.37 -0.83 19.45
N CYS A 123 -12.51 -1.47 19.74
CA CYS A 123 -13.47 -0.96 20.72
C CYS A 123 -12.98 -1.19 22.15
N LEU A 124 -13.03 -0.15 22.98
CA LEU A 124 -12.68 -0.24 24.39
C LEU A 124 -13.94 -0.32 25.25
N VAL A 125 -14.82 0.68 25.11
CA VAL A 125 -16.13 0.75 25.76
C VAL A 125 -17.17 1.00 24.69
N ALA A 126 -18.11 0.06 24.54
CA ALA A 126 -19.19 0.14 23.57
C ALA A 126 -19.93 1.49 23.67
N GLY A 127 -19.95 2.22 22.54
CA GLY A 127 -20.66 3.50 22.43
C GLY A 127 -20.02 4.69 23.17
N GLN A 128 -18.88 4.53 23.86
CA GLN A 128 -18.23 5.63 24.58
C GLN A 128 -16.79 5.87 24.12
N LYS A 129 -15.96 4.82 24.04
CA LYS A 129 -14.53 4.96 23.72
C LYS A 129 -14.09 3.85 22.78
N CYS A 130 -13.48 4.23 21.68
CA CYS A 130 -12.84 3.33 20.73
C CYS A 130 -11.50 3.92 20.27
N TRP A 131 -10.65 3.08 19.72
CA TRP A 131 -9.48 3.54 18.97
C TRP A 131 -9.90 4.03 17.58
N SER A 132 -9.40 5.21 17.23
CA SER A 132 -9.40 5.75 15.88
C SER A 132 -7.99 5.62 15.31
N VAL A 133 -7.83 4.71 14.35
CA VAL A 133 -6.58 4.48 13.64
C VAL A 133 -6.63 5.26 12.33
N ARG A 134 -5.63 6.10 12.10
CA ARG A 134 -5.48 6.90 10.89
C ARG A 134 -4.17 6.56 10.20
N VAL A 135 -4.23 6.27 8.91
CA VAL A 135 -3.05 6.08 8.06
C VAL A 135 -2.95 7.24 7.10
N ASP A 136 -1.88 8.01 7.21
CA ASP A 136 -1.54 9.09 6.31
C ASP A 136 -0.50 8.59 5.30
N VAL A 137 -0.84 8.68 4.01
CA VAL A 137 0.00 8.26 2.90
C VAL A 137 0.49 9.50 2.18
N HIS A 138 1.79 9.79 2.30
CA HIS A 138 2.45 10.88 1.63
C HIS A 138 3.24 10.35 0.44
N VAL A 139 2.88 10.82 -0.76
CA VAL A 139 3.63 10.49 -1.98
C VAL A 139 4.81 11.46 -2.07
N LEU A 140 6.03 10.94 -2.12
CA LEU A 140 7.26 11.75 -2.19
C LEU A 140 7.76 11.91 -3.62
N SER A 141 7.70 10.83 -4.41
CA SER A 141 8.07 10.85 -5.83
C SER A 141 7.13 9.96 -6.63
N HIS A 142 6.75 10.41 -7.83
CA HIS A 142 5.84 9.71 -8.72
C HIS A 142 6.55 9.41 -10.05
N ASP A 143 6.87 8.13 -10.28
CA ASP A 143 7.42 7.61 -11.54
C ASP A 143 6.55 6.46 -12.07
N GLY A 144 5.24 6.55 -11.89
CA GLY A 144 4.26 5.52 -12.27
C GLY A 144 4.02 4.42 -11.23
N ASN A 145 2.92 3.68 -11.40
CA ASN A 145 2.39 2.65 -10.51
C ASN A 145 2.25 3.08 -9.04
N LEU A 146 1.57 4.21 -8.82
CA LEU A 146 1.37 4.77 -7.49
C LEU A 146 0.48 3.88 -6.60
N THR A 147 -0.52 3.24 -7.19
CA THR A 147 -1.52 2.44 -6.48
C THR A 147 -0.91 1.26 -5.74
N ASP A 148 -0.02 0.52 -6.40
CA ASP A 148 0.61 -0.67 -5.81
C ASP A 148 1.57 -0.26 -4.70
N ALA A 149 2.41 0.76 -4.94
CA ALA A 149 3.35 1.29 -3.96
C ALA A 149 2.63 1.82 -2.71
N ALA A 150 1.55 2.59 -2.89
CA ALA A 150 0.76 3.13 -1.79
C ALA A 150 0.01 2.04 -1.01
N CYS A 151 -0.58 1.05 -1.69
CA CYS A 151 -1.22 -0.08 -1.02
C CYS A 151 -0.20 -0.88 -0.19
N PHE A 152 0.97 -1.16 -0.77
CA PHE A 152 2.05 -1.86 -0.06
C PHE A 152 2.53 -1.06 1.17
N ALA A 153 2.69 0.26 1.04
CA ALA A 153 3.08 1.14 2.15
C ALA A 153 2.04 1.15 3.28
N VAL A 154 0.75 1.23 2.97
CA VAL A 154 -0.34 1.19 3.96
C VAL A 154 -0.34 -0.13 4.72
N VAL A 155 -0.25 -1.26 4.02
CA VAL A 155 -0.23 -2.58 4.65
C VAL A 155 1.03 -2.77 5.49
N ALA A 156 2.19 -2.31 5.00
CA ALA A 156 3.44 -2.36 5.75
C ALA A 156 3.38 -1.50 7.03
N ALA A 157 2.85 -0.28 6.93
CA ALA A 157 2.70 0.62 8.07
C ALA A 157 1.73 0.05 9.12
N LEU A 158 0.58 -0.49 8.71
CA LEU A 158 -0.40 -1.07 9.61
C LEU A 158 0.13 -2.31 10.34
N ARG A 159 0.86 -3.19 9.65
CA ARG A 159 1.46 -4.38 10.29
C ARG A 159 2.65 -4.04 11.20
N HIS A 160 3.34 -2.95 10.91
CA HIS A 160 4.43 -2.45 11.74
C HIS A 160 3.93 -1.66 12.95
N PHE A 161 2.75 -1.05 12.86
CA PHE A 161 2.19 -0.23 13.93
C PHE A 161 1.82 -1.04 15.18
N ARG A 162 2.12 -0.45 16.34
CA ARG A 162 1.73 -0.98 17.64
C ARG A 162 1.03 0.12 18.42
N LYS A 163 -0.18 -0.17 18.91
CA LYS A 163 -0.96 0.76 19.72
C LYS A 163 -0.50 0.70 21.19
N PRO A 164 -0.60 1.79 21.94
CA PRO A 164 -0.38 1.78 23.38
C PRO A 164 -1.32 0.80 24.09
N ASP A 165 -0.84 0.17 25.17
CA ASP A 165 -1.68 -0.69 26.00
C ASP A 165 -2.67 0.14 26.83
N THR A 166 -3.85 -0.42 27.08
CA THR A 166 -4.93 0.25 27.80
C THR A 166 -5.54 -0.68 28.83
N SER A 167 -5.72 -0.17 30.04
CA SER A 167 -6.49 -0.84 31.08
C SER A 167 -7.71 -0.03 31.46
N MET A 168 -8.71 -0.73 31.99
CA MET A 168 -9.95 -0.14 32.46
C MET A 168 -10.23 -0.62 33.88
N GLU A 169 -10.12 0.29 34.84
CA GLU A 169 -10.42 0.03 36.24
C GLU A 169 -11.49 1.02 36.70
N GLY A 170 -12.61 0.51 37.23
CA GLY A 170 -13.68 1.36 37.78
C GLY A 170 -14.32 2.37 36.82
N GLY A 171 -14.24 2.13 35.50
CA GLY A 171 -14.77 3.05 34.47
C GLY A 171 -13.81 4.16 34.04
N VAL A 172 -12.60 4.21 34.60
CA VAL A 172 -11.53 5.10 34.15
C VAL A 172 -10.65 4.33 33.14
N LEU A 173 -10.42 4.94 31.98
CA LEU A 173 -9.52 4.42 30.95
C LEU A 173 -8.13 5.01 31.20
N THR A 174 -7.15 4.16 31.47
CA THR A 174 -5.74 4.53 31.58
C THR A 174 -4.98 4.02 30.37
N VAL A 175 -4.41 4.96 29.61
CA VAL A 175 -3.53 4.66 28.47
C VAL A 175 -2.09 4.68 28.98
N TYR A 176 -1.40 3.56 28.86
CA TYR A 176 -0.01 3.45 29.31
C TYR A 176 0.93 4.01 28.25
N THR A 177 2.04 4.58 28.71
CA THR A 177 3.11 4.99 27.79
C THR A 177 3.93 3.77 27.36
N PRO A 178 4.63 3.84 26.21
CA PRO A 178 5.51 2.75 25.76
C PRO A 178 6.64 2.39 26.74
N ALA A 179 6.95 3.28 27.69
CA ALA A 179 7.94 3.04 28.73
C ALA A 179 7.39 2.21 29.91
N GLU A 180 6.08 2.27 30.15
CA GLU A 180 5.42 1.54 31.23
C GLU A 180 5.04 0.12 30.80
N ARG A 181 4.56 -0.02 29.55
CA ARG A 181 4.15 -1.29 28.96
C ARG A 181 4.52 -1.37 27.50
N GLU A 182 4.79 -2.59 27.05
CA GLU A 182 5.05 -2.86 25.64
C GLU A 182 3.79 -2.58 24.79
N PRO A 183 3.93 -1.86 23.66
CA PRO A 183 2.81 -1.56 22.81
C PRO A 183 2.33 -2.82 22.08
N VAL A 184 1.00 -2.94 21.95
CA VAL A 184 0.30 -4.13 21.45
C VAL A 184 0.11 -3.99 19.92
N PRO A 185 0.38 -5.03 19.12
CA PRO A 185 0.08 -4.99 17.69
C PRO A 185 -1.42 -4.83 17.41
N LEU A 186 -1.75 -4.42 16.19
CA LEU A 186 -3.13 -4.43 15.70
C LEU A 186 -3.58 -5.87 15.39
N SER A 187 -4.88 -6.14 15.55
CA SER A 187 -5.48 -7.40 15.13
C SER A 187 -5.56 -7.41 13.60
N TRP A 188 -4.74 -8.24 12.97
CA TRP A 188 -4.56 -8.29 11.52
C TRP A 188 -5.10 -9.60 10.97
N LEU A 189 -6.13 -9.52 10.12
CA LEU A 189 -6.81 -10.68 9.57
C LEU A 189 -6.11 -11.17 8.30
N HIS A 190 -5.83 -10.26 7.36
CA HIS A 190 -5.16 -10.60 6.12
C HIS A 190 -4.50 -9.39 5.43
N SER A 191 -3.57 -9.66 4.52
CA SER A 191 -2.76 -8.65 3.82
C SER A 191 -3.15 -8.58 2.33
N PRO A 192 -4.05 -7.67 1.94
CA PRO A 192 -4.36 -7.46 0.53
C PRO A 192 -3.29 -6.61 -0.14
N PHE A 193 -2.84 -7.00 -1.33
CA PHE A 193 -1.94 -6.19 -2.15
C PHE A 193 -2.59 -5.87 -3.50
N CYS A 194 -2.38 -4.64 -3.98
CA CYS A 194 -2.75 -4.22 -5.32
C CYS A 194 -1.70 -4.64 -6.34
N VAL A 195 -2.17 -5.13 -7.48
CA VAL A 195 -1.36 -5.43 -8.67
C VAL A 195 -2.00 -4.72 -9.85
N THR A 196 -1.31 -3.72 -10.39
CA THR A 196 -1.82 -2.89 -11.47
C THR A 196 -1.25 -3.29 -12.83
N TRP A 197 -2.17 -3.55 -13.75
CA TRP A 197 -1.92 -3.84 -15.16
C TRP A 197 -2.24 -2.60 -16.01
N SER A 198 -1.36 -2.30 -16.94
CA SER A 198 -1.56 -1.27 -17.97
C SER A 198 -1.70 -1.95 -19.33
N PHE A 199 -2.70 -1.54 -20.10
CA PHE A 199 -2.99 -2.11 -21.43
C PHE A 199 -2.58 -1.15 -22.54
N TYR A 200 -2.02 -1.72 -23.61
CA TYR A 200 -1.51 -1.01 -24.79
C TYR A 200 -2.02 -1.65 -26.08
N GLY A 201 -2.04 -0.86 -27.15
CA GLY A 201 -2.58 -1.24 -28.45
C GLY A 201 -4.02 -0.75 -28.66
N GLU A 202 -4.49 -0.79 -29.91
CA GLU A 202 -5.85 -0.34 -30.26
C GLU A 202 -6.93 -1.23 -29.62
N GLU A 203 -6.65 -2.52 -29.44
CA GLU A 203 -7.54 -3.50 -28.80
C GLU A 203 -7.10 -3.94 -27.39
N GLY A 204 -6.02 -3.36 -26.85
CA GLY A 204 -5.52 -3.70 -25.50
C GLY A 204 -4.86 -5.08 -25.41
N GLU A 205 -4.25 -5.55 -26.50
CA GLU A 205 -3.61 -6.87 -26.60
C GLU A 205 -2.40 -7.03 -25.69
N ILE A 206 -1.65 -5.94 -25.46
CA ILE A 206 -0.42 -5.98 -24.68
C ILE A 206 -0.72 -5.52 -23.25
N ALA A 207 -0.53 -6.42 -22.28
CA ALA A 207 -0.64 -6.13 -20.86
C ALA A 207 0.75 -6.01 -20.24
N LEU A 208 1.02 -4.88 -19.59
CA LEU A 208 2.25 -4.67 -18.83
C LEU A 208 1.94 -4.55 -17.35
N LEU A 209 2.81 -5.16 -16.56
CA LEU A 209 2.83 -5.02 -15.12
C LEU A 209 3.79 -3.89 -14.70
N ASP A 210 3.36 -3.10 -13.72
CA ASP A 210 4.18 -2.03 -13.13
C ASP A 210 4.75 -1.04 -14.17
N ALA A 211 3.84 -0.30 -14.82
CA ALA A 211 4.20 0.71 -15.80
C ALA A 211 4.97 1.89 -15.16
N SER A 212 6.03 2.34 -15.84
CA SER A 212 6.73 3.58 -15.50
C SER A 212 5.88 4.80 -15.88
N TRP A 213 6.28 6.01 -15.46
CA TRP A 213 5.54 7.22 -15.78
C TRP A 213 5.32 7.42 -17.28
N SER A 214 6.37 7.26 -18.09
CA SER A 214 6.29 7.37 -19.55
C SER A 214 5.35 6.32 -20.14
N GLU A 215 5.37 5.10 -19.61
CA GLU A 215 4.47 4.03 -20.03
C GLU A 215 3.02 4.32 -19.60
N GLU A 216 2.79 4.87 -18.40
CA GLU A 216 1.45 5.22 -17.91
C GLU A 216 0.78 6.33 -18.72
N GLN A 217 1.54 7.30 -19.22
CA GLN A 217 1.01 8.37 -20.08
C GLN A 217 0.50 7.87 -21.43
N ILE A 218 1.00 6.71 -21.89
CA ILE A 218 0.71 6.16 -23.23
C ILE A 218 -0.36 5.05 -23.16
N ARG A 219 -0.68 4.55 -21.96
CA ARG A 219 -1.63 3.44 -21.79
C ARG A 219 -3.04 3.82 -22.26
N VAL A 220 -3.75 2.85 -22.81
CA VAL A 220 -5.14 3.03 -23.27
C VAL A 220 -6.15 2.56 -22.22
N GLY A 221 -5.71 1.71 -21.29
CA GLY A 221 -6.50 1.29 -20.15
C GLY A 221 -5.63 0.82 -18.99
N SER A 222 -6.24 0.74 -17.80
CA SER A 222 -5.62 0.15 -16.62
C SER A 222 -6.61 -0.75 -15.89
N CYS A 223 -6.09 -1.79 -15.25
CA CYS A 223 -6.83 -2.65 -14.34
C CYS A 223 -6.01 -2.95 -13.11
N THR A 224 -6.49 -2.53 -11.95
CA THR A 224 -5.91 -2.90 -10.66
C THR A 224 -6.66 -4.08 -10.07
N ILE A 225 -5.93 -5.13 -9.73
CA ILE A 225 -6.46 -6.34 -9.10
C ILE A 225 -5.87 -6.42 -7.69
N SER A 226 -6.74 -6.44 -6.69
CA SER A 226 -6.36 -6.56 -5.28
C SER A 226 -6.63 -7.97 -4.81
N LEU A 227 -5.59 -8.64 -4.33
CA LEU A 227 -5.64 -10.05 -3.92
C LEU A 227 -5.02 -10.23 -2.54
N ASN A 228 -5.50 -11.24 -1.84
CA ASN A 228 -4.89 -11.73 -0.61
C ASN A 228 -3.91 -12.88 -0.90
N ARG A 229 -3.05 -13.23 0.06
CA ARG A 229 -2.10 -14.36 -0.04
C ARG A 229 -2.80 -15.69 -0.33
N HIS A 230 -4.04 -15.84 0.11
CA HIS A 230 -4.87 -17.03 -0.08
C HIS A 230 -5.47 -17.16 -1.48
N GLY A 231 -5.34 -16.14 -2.34
CA GLY A 231 -5.95 -16.13 -3.68
C GLY A 231 -7.38 -15.62 -3.73
N GLU A 232 -7.87 -15.08 -2.62
CA GLU A 232 -9.14 -14.38 -2.58
C GLU A 232 -8.99 -12.98 -3.19
N ILE A 233 -9.91 -12.64 -4.10
CA ILE A 233 -9.95 -11.34 -4.76
C ILE A 233 -10.71 -10.37 -3.85
N CYS A 234 -10.04 -9.33 -3.38
CA CYS A 234 -10.68 -8.26 -2.62
C CYS A 234 -11.40 -7.29 -3.56
N GLN A 235 -10.77 -6.94 -4.68
CA GLN A 235 -11.30 -5.97 -5.63
C GLN A 235 -10.68 -6.14 -7.02
N ILE A 236 -11.46 -5.89 -8.07
CA ILE A 236 -10.97 -5.62 -9.43
C ILE A 236 -11.48 -4.24 -9.84
N ALA A 237 -10.58 -3.38 -10.31
CA ALA A 237 -10.90 -2.02 -10.75
C ALA A 237 -10.32 -1.77 -12.14
N LYS A 238 -11.16 -1.94 -13.16
CA LYS A 238 -10.89 -1.48 -14.52
C LYS A 238 -11.45 -0.07 -14.69
N LEU A 239 -10.59 0.93 -14.65
CA LEU A 239 -10.98 2.34 -14.70
C LEU A 239 -11.04 2.80 -16.15
N GLY A 240 -12.15 2.49 -16.83
CA GLY A 240 -12.40 2.89 -18.22
C GLY A 240 -11.44 2.24 -19.22
N GLY A 241 -11.14 2.97 -20.30
CA GLY A 241 -10.24 2.55 -21.37
C GLY A 241 -10.83 1.50 -22.33
N THR A 242 -9.97 0.96 -23.19
CA THR A 242 -10.31 -0.05 -24.20
C THR A 242 -10.94 -1.30 -23.57
N PRO A 243 -11.90 -1.97 -24.23
CA PRO A 243 -12.35 -3.29 -23.83
C PRO A 243 -11.18 -4.26 -23.71
N VAL A 244 -11.19 -5.10 -22.67
CA VAL A 244 -10.17 -6.14 -22.46
C VAL A 244 -10.88 -7.48 -22.41
N GLU A 245 -10.34 -8.49 -23.09
CA GLU A 245 -10.90 -9.83 -23.08
C GLU A 245 -10.90 -10.43 -21.67
N ALA A 246 -11.98 -11.10 -21.30
CA ALA A 246 -12.10 -11.73 -19.98
C ALA A 246 -11.02 -12.80 -19.73
N VAL A 247 -10.59 -13.52 -20.77
CA VAL A 247 -9.54 -14.53 -20.68
C VAL A 247 -8.20 -13.91 -20.31
N ALA A 248 -7.86 -12.76 -20.91
CA ALA A 248 -6.65 -12.01 -20.57
C ALA A 248 -6.67 -11.54 -19.11
N LEU A 249 -7.82 -11.04 -18.62
CA LEU A 249 -7.96 -10.64 -17.21
C LEU A 249 -7.78 -11.82 -16.23
N LEU A 250 -8.23 -13.02 -16.60
CA LEU A 250 -8.00 -14.23 -15.79
C LEU A 250 -6.52 -14.60 -15.75
N GLN A 251 -5.81 -14.50 -16.87
CA GLN A 251 -4.36 -14.71 -16.92
C GLN A 251 -3.62 -13.67 -16.04
N CYS A 252 -3.97 -12.39 -16.16
CA CYS A 252 -3.45 -11.32 -15.30
C CYS A 252 -3.69 -11.60 -13.82
N THR A 253 -4.85 -12.16 -13.46
CA THR A 253 -5.18 -12.52 -12.07
C THR A 253 -4.28 -13.64 -11.53
N ASN A 254 -3.97 -14.66 -12.35
CA ASN A 254 -3.07 -15.75 -11.95
C ASN A 254 -1.63 -15.27 -11.73
N VAL A 255 -1.14 -14.37 -12.60
CA VAL A 255 0.17 -13.74 -12.42
C VAL A 255 0.16 -12.85 -11.19
N ALA A 256 -0.89 -12.06 -10.99
CA ALA A 256 -1.06 -11.21 -9.82
C ALA A 256 -1.02 -12.00 -8.50
N LEU A 257 -1.64 -13.18 -8.45
CA LEU A 257 -1.58 -14.06 -7.28
C LEU A 257 -0.15 -14.47 -6.92
N THR A 258 0.67 -14.75 -7.94
CA THR A 258 2.08 -15.12 -7.73
C THR A 258 2.85 -13.94 -7.14
N LYS A 259 2.61 -12.72 -7.65
CA LYS A 259 3.24 -11.49 -7.16
C LYS A 259 2.79 -11.10 -5.75
N VAL A 260 1.50 -11.25 -5.43
CA VAL A 260 0.97 -11.01 -4.09
C VAL A 260 1.61 -11.94 -3.06
N LYS A 261 1.88 -13.21 -3.42
CA LYS A 261 2.62 -14.14 -2.55
C LYS A 261 4.06 -13.70 -2.36
N GLU A 262 4.75 -13.29 -3.43
CA GLU A 262 6.11 -12.72 -3.34
C GLU A 262 6.14 -11.51 -2.41
N PHE A 263 5.23 -10.54 -2.59
CA PHE A 263 5.11 -9.35 -1.74
C PHE A 263 4.81 -9.65 -0.28
N SER A 264 3.88 -10.57 -0.01
CA SER A 264 3.60 -11.00 1.36
C SER A 264 4.83 -11.61 2.02
N THR A 265 5.55 -12.49 1.33
CA THR A 265 6.76 -13.11 1.88
C THR A 265 7.88 -12.10 2.09
N PHE A 266 8.01 -11.11 1.20
CA PHE A 266 8.97 -10.02 1.34
C PHE A 266 8.66 -9.15 2.56
N LEU A 267 7.39 -8.77 2.74
CA LEU A 267 6.95 -7.99 3.90
C LEU A 267 7.17 -8.75 5.22
N ASP A 268 6.82 -10.05 5.25
CA ASP A 268 7.04 -10.90 6.43
C ASP A 268 8.53 -10.96 6.83
N LYS A 269 9.43 -11.10 5.84
CA LYS A 269 10.88 -11.09 6.07
C LYS A 269 11.35 -9.74 6.62
N LYS A 270 10.91 -8.64 6.03
CA LYS A 270 11.31 -7.29 6.46
C LYS A 270 10.81 -6.95 7.86
N LEU A 271 9.59 -7.35 8.21
CA LEU A 271 9.06 -7.20 9.58
C LEU A 271 9.85 -8.03 10.59
N ALA A 272 10.27 -9.25 10.23
CA ALA A 272 11.11 -10.08 11.09
C ALA A 272 12.52 -9.50 11.28
N GLU A 273 13.14 -8.98 10.22
CA GLU A 273 14.42 -8.26 10.28
C GLU A 273 14.33 -7.03 11.20
N ASP A 274 13.26 -6.24 11.09
CA ASP A 274 13.05 -5.07 11.93
C ASP A 274 12.80 -5.43 13.40
N ALA A 275 11.99 -6.47 13.66
CA ALA A 275 11.76 -6.97 15.01
C ALA A 275 13.08 -7.40 15.69
N LYS A 276 13.95 -8.12 14.97
CA LYS A 276 15.29 -8.49 15.45
C LYS A 276 16.19 -7.29 15.69
N ARG A 277 16.15 -6.29 14.81
CA ARG A 277 16.93 -5.04 14.95
C ARG A 277 16.54 -4.26 16.21
N ARG A 278 15.26 -4.25 16.56
CA ARG A 278 14.73 -3.57 17.76
C ARG A 278 14.99 -4.36 19.04
N ASP A 279 14.98 -5.70 18.97
CA ASP A 279 15.30 -6.58 20.09
C ASP A 279 16.83 -6.72 20.31
N LYS A 280 17.49 -5.59 20.63
CA LYS A 280 18.94 -5.56 20.93
C LYS A 280 19.32 -6.41 22.14
N GLY A 281 18.37 -6.73 23.02
CA GLY A 281 18.58 -7.64 24.15
C GLY A 281 18.71 -9.10 23.69
N GLY A 282 17.85 -9.53 22.76
CA GLY A 282 17.96 -10.84 22.11
C GLY A 282 19.20 -10.99 21.22
N LEU A 283 19.57 -9.94 20.47
CA LEU A 283 20.74 -9.98 19.58
C LEU A 283 22.07 -10.12 20.35
N MET A 284 22.19 -9.45 21.51
CA MET A 284 23.35 -9.62 22.41
C MET A 284 23.35 -11.01 23.07
N ALA A 285 22.19 -11.58 23.38
CA ALA A 285 22.07 -12.93 23.93
C ALA A 285 22.38 -14.02 22.89
N GLU A 286 21.99 -13.84 21.63
CA GLU A 286 22.34 -14.73 20.52
C GLU A 286 23.85 -14.67 20.20
N LEU A 287 24.44 -13.47 20.15
CA LEU A 287 25.88 -13.29 19.96
C LEU A 287 26.73 -13.83 21.12
N SER A 288 26.22 -13.81 22.36
CA SER A 288 26.89 -14.50 23.48
C SER A 288 26.79 -16.02 23.37
N ALA A 289 25.64 -16.54 22.92
CA ALA A 289 25.43 -17.99 22.78
C ALA A 289 26.23 -18.62 21.63
N GLU A 290 26.55 -17.87 20.57
CA GLU A 290 27.44 -18.32 19.49
C GLU A 290 28.92 -18.31 19.88
N ASN A 291 29.35 -17.45 20.81
CA ASN A 291 30.74 -17.42 21.30
C ASN A 291 31.06 -18.48 22.36
N ASP A 292 30.04 -19.07 23.00
CA ASP A 292 30.18 -20.12 24.02
C ASP A 292 30.21 -21.55 23.42
N ARG A 293 30.29 -21.69 22.09
CA ARG A 293 30.49 -22.97 21.37
C ARG A 293 31.87 -23.05 20.74
#